data_AF-A0A9R1UXS0-F1
#
_entry.id   AF-A0A9R1UXS0-F1
#
_cell.length_a   1.000
_cell.length_b   1.000
_cell.length_c   1.000
_cell.angle_alpha   90.00
_cell.angle_beta   90.00
_cell.angle_gamma   90.00
#
_symmetry.space_group_name_H-M   'P 1'
#
loop_
_entity.id
_entity.type
_entity.pdbx_description
1 polymer ?
#
loop_
_entity_poly.entity_id
_entity_poly.type
_entity_poly.pdbx_seq_one_letter_code
_entity_poly.pdbx_strand_id
1 'polypeptide(L)'
;MKFYLRGLIPAISQLFPCVEHRYCLRHIHQNMRVKWKLKEYKDHLWRCGTATTVLEFEHCMREFSNYDREECEWLRKIPPKH
;
A
#
# COMPACT_ATOMS: atom_id res chain seq x y z
N MET A 1 -11.50 1.51 3.48
CA MET A 1 -10.31 2.40 3.52
C MET A 1 -10.67 3.72 2.88
N LYS A 2 -10.66 4.84 3.61
CA LYS A 2 -10.90 6.17 3.02
C LYS A 2 -9.56 6.72 2.51
N PHE A 3 -9.23 6.46 1.25
CA PHE A 3 -8.27 7.32 0.55
C PHE A 3 -8.97 8.68 0.41
N TYR A 4 -8.39 9.75 0.95
CA TYR A 4 -8.95 11.11 1.01
C TYR A 4 -9.07 11.81 -0.36
N LEU A 5 -9.26 11.04 -1.44
CA LEU A 5 -9.08 11.46 -2.82
C LEU A 5 -10.37 11.34 -3.64
N ARG A 6 -11.53 11.38 -3.00
CA ARG A 6 -12.85 11.16 -3.64
C ARG A 6 -13.15 12.12 -4.82
N GLY A 7 -12.44 13.25 -4.93
CA GLY A 7 -12.45 14.13 -6.11
C GLY A 7 -11.12 14.25 -6.84
N LEU A 8 -9.98 13.98 -6.18
CA LEU A 8 -8.66 14.15 -6.78
C LEU A 8 -8.32 13.02 -7.76
N ILE A 9 -8.68 11.77 -7.44
CA ILE A 9 -8.44 10.64 -8.36
C ILE A 9 -9.14 10.87 -9.71
N PRO A 10 -10.46 11.17 -9.77
CA PRO A 10 -11.12 11.47 -11.04
C PRO A 10 -10.47 12.63 -11.82
N ALA A 11 -10.12 13.72 -11.13
CA ALA A 11 -9.52 14.89 -11.78
C ALA A 11 -8.13 14.59 -12.37
N ILE A 12 -7.30 13.85 -11.63
CA ILE A 12 -5.97 13.45 -12.10
C ILE A 12 -6.09 12.48 -13.29
N SER A 13 -7.01 11.51 -13.23
CA SER A 13 -7.23 10.58 -14.34
C SER A 13 -7.73 11.27 -15.61
N GLN A 14 -8.49 12.37 -15.49
CA GLN A 14 -8.95 13.17 -16.63
C GLN A 14 -7.83 14.05 -17.22
N LEU A 15 -7.06 14.73 -16.36
CA LEU A 15 -6.01 15.66 -16.82
C LEU A 15 -4.73 14.95 -17.25
N PHE A 16 -4.41 13.81 -16.65
CA PHE A 16 -3.17 13.05 -16.86
C PHE A 16 -3.45 11.55 -17.08
N PRO A 17 -4.15 11.17 -18.16
CA PRO A 17 -4.61 9.79 -18.38
C PRO A 17 -3.46 8.80 -18.64
N CYS A 18 -2.32 9.27 -19.14
CA CYS A 18 -1.18 8.43 -19.51
C CYS A 18 -0.16 8.24 -18.37
N VAL A 19 -0.33 8.95 -17.24
CA VAL A 19 0.59 8.85 -16.11
C VAL A 19 0.22 7.65 -15.25
N GLU A 20 1.23 6.91 -14.79
CA GLU A 20 0.98 5.85 -13.83
C GLU A 20 0.67 6.47 -12.46
N HIS A 21 -0.52 6.16 -11.96
CA HIS A 21 -0.94 6.63 -10.65
C HIS A 21 -0.88 5.52 -9.61
N ARG A 22 -0.22 5.81 -8.49
CA ARG A 22 -0.01 4.88 -7.38
C ARG A 22 -0.45 5.51 -6.06
N TYR A 23 -0.88 4.67 -5.12
CA TYR A 23 -1.14 5.14 -3.76
C TYR A 23 0.16 5.49 -3.05
N CYS A 24 0.19 6.67 -2.42
CA CYS A 24 1.34 7.07 -1.62
C CYS A 24 1.47 6.18 -0.39
N LEU A 25 2.65 5.57 -0.22
CA LEU A 25 2.98 4.68 0.91
C LEU A 25 2.77 5.35 2.27
N ARG A 26 2.98 6.67 2.37
CA ARG A 26 2.71 7.47 3.57
C ARG A 26 1.24 7.40 3.99
N HIS A 27 0.31 7.48 3.03
CA HIS A 27 -1.13 7.39 3.31
C HIS A 27 -1.55 5.97 3.68
N ILE A 28 -0.95 4.95 3.02
CA ILE A 28 -1.18 3.55 3.38
C ILE A 28 -0.75 3.31 4.84
N HIS A 29 0.46 3.75 5.21
CA HIS A 29 0.98 3.65 6.56
C HIS A 29 0.11 4.40 7.59
N GLN A 30 -0.37 5.61 7.27
CA GLN A 30 -1.25 6.36 8.18
C GLN A 30 -2.57 5.62 8.44
N ASN A 31 -3.13 4.96 7.42
CA ASN A 31 -4.34 4.14 7.56
C ASN A 31 -4.06 2.84 8.34
N MET A 32 -2.91 2.22 8.10
CA MET A 32 -2.47 0.99 8.76
C MET A 32 -2.29 1.20 10.27
N ARG A 33 -1.68 2.32 10.67
CA ARG A 33 -1.42 2.70 12.08
C ARG A 33 -2.66 2.84 12.95
N VAL A 34 -3.85 2.97 12.38
CA VAL A 34 -5.09 2.96 13.15
C VAL A 34 -5.26 1.63 13.88
N LYS A 35 -4.85 0.53 13.25
CA LYS A 35 -4.97 -0.83 13.77
C LYS A 35 -3.62 -1.44 14.18
N TRP A 36 -2.58 -1.31 13.34
CA TRP A 36 -1.26 -1.91 13.56
C TRP A 36 -0.22 -0.83 13.89
N LYS A 37 0.13 -0.70 15.18
CA LYS A 37 0.88 0.46 15.72
C LYS A 37 2.38 0.24 15.92
N LEU A 38 2.82 -1.02 15.94
CA LEU A 38 4.23 -1.37 16.18
C LEU A 38 5.13 -0.94 15.01
N LYS A 39 6.42 -0.76 15.30
CA LYS A 39 7.40 -0.28 14.32
C LYS A 39 7.65 -1.34 13.24
N GLU A 40 7.62 -2.61 13.62
CA GLU A 40 7.83 -3.78 12.79
C GLU A 40 6.85 -3.78 11.61
N TYR A 41 5.58 -3.45 11.85
CA TYR A 41 4.56 -3.32 10.80
C TYR A 41 4.93 -2.25 9.76
N LYS A 42 5.43 -1.09 10.22
CA LYS A 42 5.93 -0.05 9.31
C LYS A 42 7.12 -0.54 8.49
N ASP A 43 8.05 -1.25 9.11
CA ASP A 43 9.26 -1.73 8.43
C ASP A 43 8.92 -2.81 7.39
N HIS A 44 7.96 -3.70 7.69
CA HIS A 44 7.41 -4.65 6.72
C HIS A 44 6.67 -3.96 5.57
N LEU A 45 5.80 -3.00 5.86
CA LEU A 45 5.11 -2.19 4.84
C LEU A 45 6.12 -1.45 3.95
N TRP A 46 7.17 -0.88 4.55
CA TRP A 46 8.21 -0.17 3.82
C TRP A 46 8.91 -1.09 2.83
N ARG A 47 9.36 -2.27 3.28
CA ARG A 47 9.99 -3.28 2.42
C ARG A 47 9.09 -3.70 1.24
N CYS A 48 7.80 -3.91 1.50
CA CYS A 48 6.83 -4.22 0.43
C CYS A 48 6.68 -3.04 -0.55
N GLY A 49 6.60 -1.81 -0.05
CA GLY A 49 6.41 -0.61 -0.87
C GLY A 49 7.64 -0.16 -1.66
N THR A 50 8.84 -0.53 -1.22
CA THR A 50 10.10 -0.21 -1.91
C THR A 50 10.61 -1.32 -2.82
N ALA A 51 9.95 -2.48 -2.85
CA ALA A 51 10.32 -3.58 -3.73
C ALA A 51 10.33 -3.13 -5.20
N THR A 52 11.40 -3.46 -5.91
CA THR A 52 11.62 -3.02 -7.30
C THR A 52 11.21 -4.07 -8.33
N THR A 53 11.04 -5.31 -7.89
CA THR A 53 10.62 -6.44 -8.72
C THR A 53 9.41 -7.15 -8.13
N VAL A 54 8.63 -7.82 -8.98
CA VAL A 54 7.48 -8.63 -8.53
C VAL A 54 7.93 -9.75 -7.59
N LEU A 55 9.07 -10.39 -7.89
CA LEU A 55 9.63 -11.44 -7.05
C LEU A 55 9.99 -10.94 -5.64
N GLU A 56 10.64 -9.78 -5.55
CA GLU A 56 10.98 -9.15 -4.29
C GLU A 56 9.72 -8.77 -3.50
N PHE A 57 8.72 -8.20 -4.19
CA PHE A 57 7.44 -7.88 -3.58
C PHE A 57 6.74 -9.12 -3.01
N GLU A 58 6.66 -10.20 -3.77
CA GLU A 58 6.06 -11.46 -3.31
C GLU A 58 6.82 -12.07 -2.13
N HIS A 59 8.15 -11.98 -2.13
CA HIS A 59 8.97 -12.39 -0.99
C HIS A 59 8.66 -11.54 0.25
N CYS A 60 8.64 -10.21 0.14
CA CYS A 60 8.28 -9.32 1.24
C CYS A 60 6.86 -9.56 1.75
N MET A 61 5.88 -9.81 0.87
CA MET A 61 4.50 -10.12 1.26
C MET A 61 4.38 -11.48 1.97
N ARG A 62 5.20 -12.47 1.62
CA ARG A 62 5.28 -13.76 2.33
C ARG A 62 5.85 -13.58 3.73
N GLU A 63 6.97 -12.86 3.85
CA GLU A 63 7.56 -12.51 5.15
C GLU A 63 6.56 -11.77 6.03
N PHE A 64 5.81 -10.83 5.45
CA PHE A 64 4.80 -10.11 6.17
C PHE A 64 3.64 -11.02 6.61
N SER A 65 3.20 -11.92 5.73
CA SER A 65 2.15 -12.90 6.04
C SER A 65 2.54 -13.87 7.16
N ASN A 66 3.83 -14.19 7.30
CA ASN A 66 4.34 -15.03 8.38
C ASN A 66 4.35 -14.28 9.73
N TYR A 67 4.49 -12.96 9.71
CA TYR A 67 4.45 -12.10 10.89
C TYR A 67 3.00 -11.81 11.34
N ASP A 68 2.17 -11.29 10.44
CA ASP A 68 0.74 -11.05 10.68
C ASP A 68 -0.03 -11.27 9.38
N ARG A 69 -0.83 -12.35 9.36
CA ARG A 69 -1.65 -12.72 8.21
C ARG A 69 -2.79 -11.73 7.97
N GLU A 70 -3.39 -11.19 9.02
CA GLU A 70 -4.54 -10.30 8.92
C GLU A 70 -4.15 -8.97 8.25
N GLU A 71 -2.99 -8.44 8.61
CA GLU A 71 -2.47 -7.24 7.98
C GLU A 71 -2.07 -7.47 6.52
N CYS A 72 -1.40 -8.59 6.23
CA CYS A 72 -1.05 -8.95 4.87
C CYS A 72 -2.30 -9.04 3.97
N GLU A 73 -3.37 -9.65 4.48
CA GLU A 73 -4.68 -9.70 3.80
C GLU A 73 -5.32 -8.30 3.65
N TRP A 74 -5.15 -7.41 4.64
CA TRP A 74 -5.60 -6.03 4.53
C TRP A 74 -4.83 -5.25 3.45
N LEU A 75 -3.50 -5.41 3.39
CA LEU A 75 -2.66 -4.73 2.42
C LEU A 75 -2.99 -5.20 0.99
N ARG A 76 -3.28 -6.50 0.80
CA ARG A 76 -3.73 -7.07 -0.48
C ARG A 76 -5.06 -6.51 -0.99
N LYS A 77 -5.90 -5.95 -0.11
CA LYS A 77 -7.17 -5.31 -0.52
C LYS A 77 -6.95 -3.92 -1.14
N ILE A 78 -5.75 -3.35 -1.02
CA ILE A 78 -5.42 -2.08 -1.67
C ILE A 78 -5.06 -2.39 -3.12
N PRO A 79 -5.78 -1.83 -4.11
CA PRO A 79 -5.42 -2.05 -5.50
C PRO A 79 -4.08 -1.37 -5.80
N PRO A 80 -3.23 -1.94 -6.67
CA PRO A 80 -1.91 -1.37 -6.99
C PRO A 80 -2.01 -0.05 -7.77
N LYS A 81 -3.14 0.19 -8.44
CA LYS A 81 -3.49 1.40 -9.18
C LYS A 81 -4.84 1.89 -8.70
N HIS A 82 -5.06 3.20 -8.76
CA HIS A 82 -6.32 3.83 -8.38
C HIS A 82 -7.17 4.23 -9.58
#